data_AF-A0A327JY51-F1
#
_entry.id   AF-A0A327JY51-F1
#
_cell.length_a   1.000
_cell.length_b   1.000
_cell.length_c   1.000
_cell.angle_alpha   90.00
_cell.angle_beta   90.00
_cell.angle_gamma   90.00
#
_symmetry.space_group_name_H-M   'P 1'
#
loop_
_entity.id
_entity.type
_entity.pdbx_description
1 polymer ?
#
loop_
_entity_poly.entity_id
_entity_poly.type
_entity_poly.pdbx_seq_one_letter_code
_entity_poly.pdbx_strand_id
1 'polypeptide(L)'
;MMMPSPSSADAPPKGSPKPPGKKRPRARTFVPAKAQPLTRGVIDRRTRAFANFTRVADGIAADLGGADQLTTIERALVEAFAGAAVALDDLSTRLLRGEQVDPGVQSQMITTLVRVATRLGTRRRAKTVTTPDLRTYIQRAAAPVAGGGSGTPGQPDPRAGGPAASSGTGAPAPGNGGGG
;
A
#
# COMPACT_ATOMS: atom_id res chain seq x y z
N MET A 1 64.87 -23.55 -67.14
CA MET A 1 63.71 -23.33 -66.25
C MET A 1 64.23 -23.26 -64.82
N MET A 2 63.96 -22.13 -64.19
CA MET A 2 64.42 -21.73 -62.86
C MET A 2 63.33 -22.13 -61.85
N MET A 3 63.67 -22.88 -60.80
CA MET A 3 63.00 -22.79 -59.49
C MET A 3 63.97 -23.20 -58.35
N PRO A 4 63.99 -22.47 -57.23
CA PRO A 4 64.97 -22.59 -56.13
C PRO A 4 64.57 -23.51 -54.97
N SER A 5 65.57 -23.79 -54.14
CA SER A 5 65.65 -24.58 -52.89
C SER A 5 64.53 -24.40 -51.85
N PRO A 6 64.29 -25.39 -50.95
CA PRO A 6 63.41 -25.23 -49.80
C PRO A 6 64.02 -24.31 -48.74
N SER A 7 63.35 -23.16 -48.52
CA SER A 7 63.64 -22.20 -47.47
C SER A 7 63.28 -22.80 -46.11
N SER A 8 64.28 -22.92 -45.25
CA SER A 8 64.10 -23.08 -43.80
C SER A 8 63.51 -21.80 -43.20
N ALA A 9 62.86 -21.97 -42.04
CA ALA A 9 62.34 -20.94 -41.13
C ALA A 9 60.86 -20.55 -41.33
N ASP A 10 59.98 -21.11 -40.50
CA ASP A 10 59.18 -20.27 -39.61
C ASP A 10 58.67 -21.07 -38.41
N ALA A 11 59.20 -20.77 -37.23
CA ALA A 11 58.69 -21.27 -35.95
C ALA A 11 57.74 -20.20 -35.39
N PRO A 12 56.54 -20.55 -34.89
CA PRO A 12 55.60 -19.55 -34.39
C PRO A 12 56.16 -18.87 -33.12
N PRO A 13 55.99 -17.55 -32.95
CA PRO A 13 56.47 -16.85 -31.77
C PRO A 13 55.73 -17.31 -30.51
N LYS A 14 56.50 -17.59 -29.47
CA LYS A 14 56.03 -17.97 -28.13
C LYS A 14 55.25 -16.81 -27.49
N GLY A 15 54.26 -17.22 -26.69
CA GLY A 15 53.17 -16.39 -26.18
C GLY A 15 53.56 -15.10 -25.47
N SER A 16 52.79 -14.06 -25.78
CA SER A 16 52.75 -12.81 -25.02
C SER A 16 52.16 -13.08 -23.61
N PRO A 17 52.73 -12.51 -22.53
CA PRO A 17 52.15 -12.64 -21.20
C PRO A 17 50.85 -11.84 -21.09
N LYS A 18 49.77 -12.54 -20.72
CA LYS A 18 48.44 -11.99 -20.47
C LYS A 18 48.50 -10.99 -19.29
N PRO A 19 47.97 -9.76 -19.43
CA PRO A 19 47.97 -8.79 -18.33
C PRO A 19 47.13 -9.31 -17.15
N PRO A 20 47.49 -8.98 -15.90
CA PRO A 20 46.78 -9.46 -14.72
C PRO A 20 45.33 -8.96 -14.75
N GLY A 21 44.39 -9.89 -14.91
CA GLY A 21 42.97 -9.60 -14.97
C GLY A 21 42.51 -8.93 -13.67
N LYS A 22 41.99 -7.70 -13.78
CA LYS A 22 41.28 -7.03 -12.69
C LYS A 22 40.15 -7.96 -12.22
N LYS A 23 40.25 -8.46 -10.98
CA LYS A 23 39.27 -9.37 -10.38
C LYS A 23 37.90 -8.68 -10.42
N ARG A 24 36.99 -9.14 -11.29
CA ARG A 24 35.62 -8.64 -11.34
C ARG A 24 35.01 -8.85 -9.93
N PRO A 25 34.34 -7.84 -9.35
CA PRO A 25 33.70 -8.01 -8.05
C PRO A 25 32.75 -9.20 -8.15
N ARG A 26 32.92 -10.17 -7.24
CA ARG A 26 32.09 -11.38 -7.20
C ARG A 26 30.65 -10.94 -7.08
N ALA A 27 29.81 -11.31 -8.05
CA ALA A 27 28.37 -11.12 -7.96
C ALA A 27 27.93 -11.74 -6.64
N ARG A 28 27.44 -10.91 -5.70
CA ARG A 28 26.87 -11.41 -4.45
C ARG A 28 25.71 -12.29 -4.87
N THR A 29 25.85 -13.59 -4.66
CA THR A 29 24.78 -14.55 -4.85
C THR A 29 23.62 -14.04 -4.01
N PHE A 30 22.53 -13.62 -4.66
CA PHE A 30 21.29 -13.27 -3.98
C PHE A 30 20.80 -14.55 -3.33
N VAL A 31 21.10 -14.72 -2.04
CA VAL A 31 20.53 -15.81 -1.26
C VAL A 31 19.08 -15.39 -1.03
N PRO A 32 18.08 -16.09 -1.62
CA PRO A 32 16.70 -15.74 -1.36
C PRO A 32 16.47 -15.88 0.14
N ALA A 33 16.11 -14.76 0.77
CA ALA A 33 15.79 -14.76 2.18
C ALA A 33 14.73 -15.83 2.43
N LYS A 34 14.96 -16.65 3.47
CA LYS A 34 14.08 -17.74 3.91
C LYS A 34 12.63 -17.27 3.81
N ALA A 35 11.83 -17.93 2.97
CA ALA A 35 10.46 -17.53 2.63
C ALA A 35 9.69 -17.21 3.91
N GLN A 36 9.55 -15.92 4.18
CA GLN A 36 8.82 -15.46 5.35
C GLN A 36 7.33 -15.64 5.03
N PRO A 37 6.52 -16.10 6.00
CA PRO A 37 5.09 -16.11 5.80
C PRO A 37 4.64 -14.70 5.42
N LEU A 38 3.85 -14.57 4.34
CA LEU A 38 3.21 -13.33 3.90
C LEU A 38 2.19 -12.90 4.95
N THR A 39 2.70 -12.46 6.09
CA THR A 39 1.95 -11.82 7.16
C THR A 39 1.98 -10.33 6.91
N ARG A 40 0.93 -9.63 7.36
CA ARG A 40 0.76 -8.17 7.18
C ARG A 40 2.00 -7.35 7.56
N GLY A 41 2.83 -7.83 8.49
CA GLY A 41 4.05 -7.16 8.93
C GLY A 41 5.26 -7.25 7.99
N VAL A 42 5.28 -8.19 7.04
CA VAL A 42 6.44 -8.47 6.19
C VAL A 42 6.36 -7.76 4.84
N ILE A 43 5.16 -7.36 4.42
CA ILE A 43 4.94 -6.67 3.15
C ILE A 43 5.39 -5.20 3.28
N ASP A 44 6.16 -4.70 2.32
CA ASP A 44 6.59 -3.29 2.30
C ASP A 44 5.37 -2.36 2.23
N ARG A 45 5.23 -1.53 3.27
CA ARG A 45 4.09 -0.62 3.47
C ARG A 45 3.93 0.44 2.38
N ARG A 46 4.98 0.71 1.61
CA ARG A 46 4.95 1.67 0.50
C ARG A 46 4.34 1.10 -0.78
N THR A 47 4.13 -0.21 -0.83
CA THR A 47 3.63 -0.88 -2.04
C THR A 47 2.11 -0.76 -2.18
N ARG A 48 1.63 -0.72 -3.43
CA ARG A 48 0.20 -0.83 -3.74
C ARG A 48 -0.39 -2.15 -3.25
N ALA A 49 0.41 -3.23 -3.28
CA ALA A 49 0.03 -4.53 -2.74
C ALA A 49 -0.30 -4.45 -1.24
N PHE A 50 0.52 -3.76 -0.43
CA PHE A 50 0.22 -3.55 0.98
C PHE A 50 -1.05 -2.73 1.21
N ALA A 51 -1.24 -1.66 0.43
CA ALA A 51 -2.43 -0.82 0.52
C ALA A 51 -3.70 -1.62 0.19
N ASN A 52 -3.67 -2.44 -0.87
CA ASN A 52 -4.80 -3.26 -1.26
C ASN A 52 -5.07 -4.38 -0.24
N PHE A 53 -4.02 -5.07 0.22
CA PHE A 53 -4.12 -6.07 1.29
C PHE A 53 -4.80 -5.49 2.53
N THR A 54 -4.31 -4.34 2.99
CA THR A 54 -4.81 -3.65 4.19
C THR A 54 -6.26 -3.23 4.01
N ARG A 55 -6.61 -2.64 2.86
CA ARG A 55 -7.98 -2.23 2.52
C ARG A 55 -8.96 -3.41 2.58
N VAL A 56 -8.60 -4.55 1.98
CA VAL A 56 -9.46 -5.74 1.95
C VAL A 56 -9.59 -6.33 3.35
N ALA A 57 -8.47 -6.52 4.05
CA ALA A 57 -8.47 -7.10 5.40
C ALA A 57 -9.28 -6.24 6.39
N ASP A 58 -9.07 -4.93 6.40
CA ASP A 58 -9.75 -4.01 7.32
C ASP A 58 -11.23 -3.85 6.96
N GLY A 59 -11.59 -3.92 5.67
CA GLY A 59 -12.99 -3.93 5.22
C GLY A 59 -13.76 -5.16 5.74
N ILE A 60 -13.18 -6.35 5.56
CA ILE A 60 -13.80 -7.59 6.04
C ILE A 60 -13.87 -7.60 7.57
N ALA A 61 -12.80 -7.16 8.25
CA ALA A 61 -12.79 -7.02 9.70
C ALA A 61 -13.90 -6.06 10.17
N ALA A 62 -14.13 -4.95 9.46
CA ALA A 62 -15.18 -4.00 9.79
C ALA A 62 -16.57 -4.62 9.66
N ASP A 63 -16.81 -5.43 8.62
CA ASP A 63 -18.08 -6.14 8.42
C ASP A 63 -18.36 -7.20 9.48
N LEU A 64 -17.31 -7.82 10.02
CA LEU A 64 -17.41 -8.82 11.09
C LEU A 64 -17.52 -8.21 12.50
N GLY A 65 -17.65 -6.89 12.61
CA GLY A 65 -17.82 -6.20 13.89
C GLY A 65 -16.54 -5.55 14.43
N GLY A 66 -15.46 -5.49 13.65
CA GLY A 66 -14.19 -4.87 13.99
C GLY A 66 -13.10 -5.90 14.35
N ALA A 67 -11.85 -5.46 14.30
CA ALA A 67 -10.69 -6.34 14.52
C ALA A 67 -10.65 -6.96 15.92
N ASP A 68 -11.20 -6.27 16.91
CA ASP A 68 -11.23 -6.71 18.32
C ASP A 68 -12.26 -7.82 18.58
N GLN A 69 -13.24 -7.98 17.69
CA GLN A 69 -14.30 -8.97 17.81
C GLN A 69 -14.03 -10.24 16.97
N LEU A 70 -12.88 -10.30 16.29
CA LEU A 70 -12.46 -11.45 15.51
C LEU A 70 -11.82 -12.50 16.41
N THR A 71 -12.31 -13.73 16.32
CA THR A 71 -11.59 -14.88 16.84
C THR A 71 -10.27 -15.08 16.08
N THR A 72 -9.33 -15.80 16.68
CA THR A 72 -8.04 -16.11 16.04
C THR A 72 -8.20 -16.79 14.67
N ILE A 73 -9.20 -17.67 14.54
CA ILE A 73 -9.49 -18.36 13.27
C ILE A 73 -10.05 -17.39 12.23
N GLU A 74 -11.00 -16.53 12.62
CA GLU A 74 -11.54 -15.51 11.71
C GLU A 74 -10.43 -14.57 11.24
N ARG A 75 -9.53 -14.14 12.13
CA ARG A 75 -8.37 -13.31 11.77
C ARG A 75 -7.45 -14.00 10.75
N ALA A 76 -7.11 -15.26 10.97
CA ALA A 76 -6.29 -16.02 10.03
C ALA A 76 -6.96 -16.18 8.66
N LEU A 77 -8.28 -16.39 8.63
CA LEU A 77 -9.05 -16.46 7.39
C LEU A 77 -9.12 -15.11 6.65
N VAL A 78 -9.25 -14.00 7.37
CA VAL A 78 -9.20 -12.64 6.78
C VAL A 78 -7.84 -12.36 6.16
N GLU A 79 -6.75 -12.68 6.87
CA GLU A 79 -5.39 -12.51 6.33
C GLU A 79 -5.15 -13.38 5.10
N ALA A 80 -5.61 -14.65 5.12
CA ALA A 80 -5.53 -15.55 3.98
C ALA A 80 -6.35 -15.04 2.77
N PHE A 81 -7.56 -14.53 3.02
CA PHE A 81 -8.41 -13.95 1.98
C PHE A 81 -7.74 -12.74 1.32
N ALA A 82 -7.24 -11.80 2.14
CA ALA A 82 -6.57 -10.62 1.64
C ALA A 82 -5.30 -10.97 0.82
N GLY A 83 -4.54 -11.96 1.25
CA GLY A 83 -3.36 -12.45 0.51
C GLY A 83 -3.74 -13.03 -0.85
N ALA A 84 -4.76 -13.90 -0.90
CA ALA A 84 -5.24 -14.48 -2.15
C ALA A 84 -5.85 -13.43 -3.10
N ALA A 85 -6.51 -12.41 -2.56
CA ALA A 85 -7.09 -11.32 -3.35
C ALA A 85 -6.01 -10.47 -4.03
N VAL A 86 -4.91 -10.15 -3.34
CA VAL A 86 -3.78 -9.41 -3.93
C VAL A 86 -3.06 -10.25 -4.98
N ALA A 87 -2.90 -11.56 -4.75
CA ALA A 87 -2.32 -12.45 -5.75
C ALA A 87 -3.18 -12.54 -7.02
N LEU A 88 -4.51 -12.58 -6.87
CA LEU A 88 -5.45 -12.56 -8.00
C LEU A 88 -5.40 -11.24 -8.77
N ASP A 89 -5.24 -10.10 -8.06
CA ASP A 89 -5.10 -8.78 -8.65
C ASP A 89 -3.82 -8.66 -9.51
N ASP A 90 -2.71 -9.24 -9.04
CA ASP A 90 -1.47 -9.34 -9.82
C ASP A 90 -1.65 -10.19 -11.09
N LEU A 91 -2.24 -11.39 -10.96
CA LEU A 91 -2.53 -12.25 -12.11
C LEU A 91 -3.45 -11.57 -13.12
N SER A 92 -4.47 -10.87 -12.64
CA SER A 92 -5.40 -10.13 -13.49
C SER A 92 -4.72 -8.95 -14.18
N THR A 93 -3.82 -8.25 -13.49
CA THR A 93 -3.02 -7.17 -14.06
C THR A 93 -2.11 -7.67 -15.18
N ARG A 94 -1.45 -8.82 -14.98
CA ARG A 94 -0.60 -9.46 -15.99
C ARG A 94 -1.41 -9.87 -17.22
N LEU A 95 -2.59 -10.46 -17.00
CA LEU A 95 -3.51 -10.79 -18.09
C LEU A 95 -3.95 -9.56 -18.89
N LEU A 96 -4.27 -8.44 -18.22
CA LEU A 96 -4.64 -7.18 -18.87
C LEU A 96 -3.49 -6.54 -19.66
N ARG A 97 -2.24 -6.83 -19.31
CA ARG A 97 -1.05 -6.42 -20.09
C ARG A 97 -0.79 -7.31 -21.29
N GLY A 98 -1.60 -8.36 -21.50
CA GLY A 98 -1.38 -9.35 -22.55
C GLY A 98 -0.27 -10.35 -22.24
N GLU A 99 0.19 -10.43 -20.98
CA GLU A 99 1.11 -11.48 -20.57
C GLU A 99 0.38 -12.83 -20.52
N GLN A 100 1.12 -13.91 -20.77
CA GLN A 100 0.58 -15.26 -20.63
C GLN A 100 0.39 -15.58 -19.14
N VAL A 101 -0.84 -15.86 -18.77
CA VAL A 101 -1.26 -16.26 -17.42
C VAL A 101 -1.94 -17.61 -17.52
N ASP A 102 -1.63 -18.51 -16.59
CA ASP A 102 -2.29 -19.82 -16.51
C ASP A 102 -3.74 -19.63 -16.00
N PRO A 103 -4.76 -19.89 -16.83
CA PRO A 103 -6.16 -19.78 -16.41
C PRO A 103 -6.53 -20.76 -15.29
N GLY A 104 -5.80 -21.88 -15.17
CA GLY A 104 -5.96 -22.84 -14.08
C GLY A 104 -5.63 -22.23 -12.72
N VAL A 105 -4.48 -21.56 -12.60
CA VAL A 105 -4.07 -20.86 -11.37
C VAL A 105 -5.06 -19.76 -11.02
N GLN A 106 -5.51 -18.97 -12.00
CA GLN A 106 -6.49 -17.91 -11.76
C GLN A 106 -7.82 -18.47 -11.24
N SER A 107 -8.32 -19.55 -11.84
CA SER A 107 -9.56 -20.23 -11.42
C SER A 107 -9.45 -20.81 -10.01
N GLN A 108 -8.29 -21.36 -9.65
CA GLN A 108 -8.01 -21.89 -8.31
C GLN A 108 -8.02 -20.78 -7.25
N MET A 109 -7.46 -19.61 -7.55
CA MET A 109 -7.47 -18.46 -6.65
C MET A 109 -8.90 -17.97 -6.39
N ILE A 110 -9.70 -17.81 -7.44
CA ILE A 110 -11.12 -17.41 -7.33
C ILE A 110 -11.90 -18.41 -6.48
N THR A 111 -11.75 -19.71 -6.75
CA THR A 111 -12.41 -20.76 -5.99
C THR A 111 -12.01 -20.75 -4.51
N THR A 112 -10.72 -20.52 -4.23
CA THR A 112 -10.21 -20.40 -2.86
C THR A 112 -10.82 -19.21 -2.14
N LEU A 113 -10.90 -18.05 -2.79
CA LEU A 113 -11.55 -16.86 -2.23
C LEU A 113 -13.02 -17.13 -1.90
N VAL A 114 -13.78 -17.74 -2.80
CA VAL A 114 -15.20 -18.09 -2.54
C VAL A 114 -15.30 -19.02 -1.33
N ARG A 115 -14.46 -20.05 -1.22
CA ARG A 115 -14.48 -20.98 -0.08
C ARG A 115 -14.16 -20.30 1.24
N VAL A 116 -13.20 -19.38 1.26
CA VAL A 116 -12.84 -18.61 2.46
C VAL A 116 -13.98 -17.66 2.84
N ALA A 117 -14.60 -16.99 1.86
CA ALA A 117 -15.75 -16.13 2.10
C ALA A 117 -16.95 -16.90 2.68
N THR A 118 -17.25 -18.08 2.15
CA THR A 118 -18.32 -18.95 2.68
C THR A 118 -18.03 -19.38 4.11
N ARG A 119 -16.75 -19.62 4.47
CA ARG A 119 -16.34 -19.98 5.84
C ARG A 119 -16.42 -18.83 6.83
N LEU A 120 -16.08 -17.61 6.40
CA LEU A 120 -16.24 -16.41 7.23
C LEU A 120 -17.71 -16.11 7.52
N GLY A 121 -18.60 -16.56 6.63
CA GLY A 121 -20.02 -16.28 6.70
C GLY A 121 -20.29 -14.84 6.27
N THR A 122 -21.06 -14.65 5.22
CA THR A 122 -21.41 -13.32 4.66
C THR A 122 -22.35 -12.50 5.55
N ARG A 123 -22.45 -12.81 6.85
CA ARG A 123 -23.34 -12.11 7.78
C ARG A 123 -22.58 -11.01 8.48
N ARG A 124 -22.79 -9.78 8.02
CA ARG A 124 -22.36 -8.54 8.68
C ARG A 124 -22.84 -8.56 10.14
N ARG A 125 -21.93 -8.46 11.12
CA ARG A 125 -22.31 -8.37 12.54
C ARG A 125 -22.48 -6.90 12.90
N ALA A 126 -23.67 -6.53 13.39
CA ALA A 126 -23.90 -5.20 13.91
C ALA A 126 -22.98 -4.98 15.12
N LYS A 127 -22.20 -3.90 15.11
CA LYS A 127 -21.40 -3.50 16.27
C LYS A 127 -22.35 -3.03 17.36
N THR A 128 -22.21 -3.59 18.57
CA THR A 128 -22.82 -3.00 19.77
C THR A 128 -22.08 -1.68 20.02
N VAL A 129 -22.59 -0.60 19.43
CA VAL A 129 -22.21 0.74 19.85
C VAL A 129 -22.86 0.90 21.22
N THR A 130 -22.09 0.71 22.28
CA THR A 130 -22.48 1.18 23.60
C THR A 130 -22.56 2.69 23.48
N THR A 131 -23.73 3.21 23.12
CA THR A 131 -24.02 4.64 23.21
C THR A 131 -23.70 5.01 24.65
N PRO A 132 -22.69 5.87 24.91
CA PRO A 132 -22.51 6.40 26.25
C PRO A 132 -23.86 6.98 26.64
N ASP A 133 -24.35 6.66 27.84
CA ASP A 133 -25.54 7.33 28.36
C ASP A 133 -25.39 8.84 28.10
N LEU A 134 -26.47 9.49 27.66
CA LEU A 134 -26.44 10.89 27.20
C LEU A 134 -25.76 11.80 28.23
N ARG A 135 -25.93 11.48 29.52
CA ARG A 135 -25.23 12.12 30.64
C ARG A 135 -23.71 11.98 30.57
N THR A 136 -23.20 10.77 30.36
CA THR A 136 -21.76 10.49 30.26
C THR A 136 -21.14 11.21 29.06
N TYR A 137 -21.87 11.29 27.95
CA TYR A 137 -21.43 12.04 26.76
C TYR A 137 -21.33 13.54 27.03
N ILE A 138 -22.36 14.13 27.65
CA ILE A 138 -22.38 15.56 28.01
C ILE A 138 -21.28 15.89 29.03
N GLN A 139 -21.06 15.04 30.03
CA GLN A 139 -20.00 15.23 31.03
C GLN A 139 -18.60 15.18 30.42
N ARG A 140 -18.36 14.27 29.45
CA ARG A 140 -17.09 14.19 28.73
C ARG A 140 -16.86 15.39 27.81
N ALA A 141 -17.93 15.91 27.19
CA ALA A 141 -17.86 17.13 26.38
C ALA A 141 -17.70 18.41 27.21
N ALA A 142 -18.20 18.42 28.45
CA ALA A 142 -18.10 19.55 29.37
C ALA A 142 -16.78 19.57 30.18
N ALA A 143 -16.03 18.47 30.23
CA ALA A 143 -14.73 18.43 30.87
C ALA A 143 -13.71 19.28 30.08
N PRO A 144 -13.17 20.38 30.64
CA PRO A 144 -12.21 21.21 29.93
C PRO A 144 -10.91 20.43 29.70
N VAL A 145 -10.39 20.54 28.49
CA VAL A 145 -9.09 19.99 28.06
C VAL A 145 -7.97 20.64 28.88
N ALA A 146 -7.69 20.10 30.05
CA ALA A 146 -6.60 20.55 30.90
C ALA A 146 -5.27 19.96 30.39
N GLY A 147 -4.52 20.78 29.65
CA GLY A 147 -3.06 20.76 29.68
C GLY A 147 -2.33 20.66 28.33
N GLY A 148 -1.79 21.79 27.87
CA GLY A 148 -0.60 21.81 27.01
C GLY A 148 -0.41 23.06 26.14
N GLY A 149 0.33 24.06 26.64
CA GLY A 149 0.99 25.07 25.79
C GLY A 149 0.82 26.53 26.21
N SER A 150 1.76 27.03 26.99
CA SER A 150 1.96 28.42 27.39
C SER A 150 2.20 29.36 26.20
N GLY A 151 1.43 30.46 26.12
CA GLY A 151 1.72 31.63 25.30
C GLY A 151 1.11 32.88 25.94
N THR A 152 1.97 33.66 26.60
CA THR A 152 1.66 34.90 27.33
C THR A 152 0.87 35.91 26.47
N PRO A 153 -0.27 36.47 26.92
CA PRO A 153 -0.89 37.62 26.29
C PRO A 153 -0.26 38.91 26.84
N GLY A 154 0.66 39.50 26.09
CA GLY A 154 1.20 40.84 26.35
C GLY A 154 0.43 41.91 25.57
N GLN A 155 -0.36 42.70 26.30
CA GLN A 155 -0.71 44.12 26.11
C GLN A 155 -1.07 44.66 24.70
N PRO A 156 -2.25 45.30 24.52
CA PRO A 156 -2.59 46.04 23.30
C PRO A 156 -1.94 47.43 23.24
N ASP A 157 -1.32 47.74 22.10
CA ASP A 157 -0.76 49.05 21.75
C ASP A 157 -1.87 50.07 21.41
N PRO A 158 -1.92 51.28 22.02
CA PRO A 158 -3.07 52.18 21.89
C PRO A 158 -2.85 53.41 20.98
N ARG A 159 -2.12 53.29 19.84
CA ARG A 159 -1.92 54.45 18.93
C ARG A 159 -1.84 54.10 17.45
N ALA A 160 -3.01 54.02 16.80
CA ALA A 160 -3.29 54.49 15.43
C ALA A 160 -4.78 54.19 15.17
N GLY A 161 -5.73 55.12 15.30
CA GLY A 161 -5.85 56.29 14.44
C GLY A 161 -6.41 55.88 13.07
N GLY A 162 -7.75 55.83 12.93
CA GLY A 162 -8.46 55.57 11.66
C GLY A 162 -8.33 56.73 10.64
N PRO A 163 -9.24 56.92 9.64
CA PRO A 163 -10.56 56.29 9.49
C PRO A 163 -11.04 55.92 8.06
N ALA A 164 -12.16 55.17 8.04
CA ALA A 164 -13.34 55.31 7.19
C ALA A 164 -13.39 54.90 5.70
N ALA A 165 -14.61 54.44 5.38
CA ALA A 165 -15.29 54.26 4.10
C ALA A 165 -15.12 52.88 3.43
N SER A 166 -16.17 52.21 2.93
CA SER A 166 -17.62 52.40 2.96
C SER A 166 -18.25 51.21 2.24
N SER A 167 -19.43 50.77 2.69
CA SER A 167 -20.56 50.23 1.91
C SER A 167 -20.32 49.25 0.75
N GLY A 168 -20.88 48.06 0.87
CA GLY A 168 -21.02 47.10 -0.24
C GLY A 168 -22.11 46.06 0.01
N THR A 169 -23.34 46.53 0.22
CA THR A 169 -24.59 45.76 0.24
C THR A 169 -24.81 45.05 -1.10
N GLY A 170 -25.24 43.78 -1.10
CA GLY A 170 -25.68 43.16 -2.35
C GLY A 170 -25.90 41.64 -2.33
N ALA A 171 -26.92 41.18 -1.61
CA ALA A 171 -27.69 40.02 -2.07
C ALA A 171 -28.70 40.54 -3.13
N PRO A 172 -28.98 39.80 -4.22
CA PRO A 172 -30.21 39.00 -4.19
C PRO A 172 -30.22 37.70 -5.04
N ALA A 173 -31.02 36.75 -4.52
CA ALA A 173 -31.98 35.84 -5.18
C ALA A 173 -31.54 34.69 -6.12
N PRO A 174 -32.25 33.54 -6.06
CA PRO A 174 -32.04 32.36 -6.90
C PRO A 174 -32.76 32.46 -8.26
N GLY A 175 -32.09 32.02 -9.33
CA GLY A 175 -32.64 31.88 -10.67
C GLY A 175 -33.50 30.63 -10.83
N ASN A 176 -34.75 30.87 -11.25
CA ASN A 176 -35.73 29.90 -11.74
C ASN A 176 -35.64 29.77 -13.27
N GLY A 177 -35.86 28.56 -13.80
CA GLY A 177 -36.03 28.24 -15.23
C GLY A 177 -35.57 26.80 -15.49
N GLY A 178 -36.38 25.81 -15.87
CA GLY A 178 -37.69 25.83 -16.51
C GLY A 178 -37.55 25.52 -18.01
N GLY A 179 -37.93 24.29 -18.41
CA GLY A 179 -38.38 23.96 -19.77
C GLY A 179 -37.38 23.27 -20.70
N GLY A 180 -37.73 22.06 -21.12
CA GLY A 180 -37.07 21.27 -22.16
C GLY A 180 -37.38 19.79 -22.02
#